data_AF-A0A356B1Z8-F1
#
_entry.id   AF-A0A356B1Z8-F1
#
_cell.length_a   1.000
_cell.length_b   1.000
_cell.length_c   1.000
_cell.angle_alpha   90.00
_cell.angle_beta   90.00
_cell.angle_gamma   90.00
#
_symmetry.space_group_name_H-M   'P 1'
#
loop_
_entity.id
_entity.type
_entity.pdbx_description
1 polymer ?
#
loop_
_entity_poly.entity_id
_entity_poly.type
_entity_poly.pdbx_seq_one_letter_code
_entity_poly.pdbx_strand_id
1 'polypeptide(L)'
;MEALHLILNGLYNVSDAYFDEFKVYASSKNGSFCDNKKEKRPYCYALKEKNRIIWLIPLSRQADKYEDKISEDEKRYKECIFYHIGMIGKVENAFLIGDMFPVTQKLEKSRTVQNVNAQKFRLSGEAFFGLPIHGG
;
A
#
# COMPACT_ATOMS: atom_id res chain seq x y z
N MET A 1 -7.15 9.43 25.07
CA MET A 1 -6.49 8.48 24.16
C MET A 1 -5.82 9.30 23.09
N GLU A 2 -4.49 9.29 23.06
CA GLU A 2 -3.70 9.91 21.98
C GLU A 2 -4.12 9.27 20.65
N ALA A 3 -4.49 10.07 19.66
CA ALA A 3 -4.78 9.56 18.32
C ALA A 3 -3.46 9.30 17.58
N LEU A 4 -3.28 8.13 16.96
CA LEU A 4 -2.13 7.91 16.08
C LEU A 4 -2.11 8.97 14.98
N HIS A 5 -1.04 9.74 14.96
CA HIS A 5 -0.81 10.78 13.97
C HIS A 5 -0.18 10.17 12.72
N LEU A 6 -1.02 9.76 11.77
CA LEU A 6 -0.59 9.28 10.46
C LEU A 6 -0.36 10.44 9.49
N ILE A 7 0.69 10.32 8.69
CA ILE A 7 1.10 11.30 7.67
C ILE A 7 0.76 10.68 6.32
N LEU A 8 -0.19 11.27 5.59
CA LEU A 8 -0.54 10.84 4.23
C LEU A 8 0.73 10.66 3.37
N ASN A 9 0.81 9.55 2.65
CA ASN A 9 1.98 9.12 1.87
C ASN A 9 3.23 8.79 2.71
N GLY A 10 3.08 8.59 4.02
CA GLY A 10 4.13 8.11 4.91
C GLY A 10 4.45 6.62 4.69
N LEU A 11 5.66 6.23 5.08
CA LEU A 11 6.10 4.84 5.07
C LEU A 11 5.99 4.20 6.44
N TYR A 12 5.50 2.96 6.44
CA TYR A 12 5.11 2.25 7.63
C TYR A 12 5.50 0.79 7.57
N ASN A 13 5.80 0.22 8.73
CA ASN A 13 5.89 -1.23 8.92
C ASN A 13 4.60 -1.72 9.57
N VAL A 14 4.24 -2.97 9.27
CA VAL A 14 3.07 -3.64 9.85
C VAL A 14 3.58 -4.93 10.48
N SER A 15 3.13 -5.21 11.71
CA SER A 15 3.59 -6.39 12.43
C SER A 15 3.05 -7.68 11.82
N ASP A 16 3.85 -8.74 11.82
CA ASP A 16 3.49 -10.06 11.30
C ASP A 16 2.21 -10.59 11.93
N ALA A 17 1.97 -10.26 13.19
CA ALA A 17 0.82 -10.79 13.86
C ALA A 17 -0.51 -10.16 13.36
N TYR A 18 -0.48 -8.99 12.68
CA TYR A 18 -1.64 -8.51 11.90
C TYR A 18 -1.91 -9.49 10.76
N PHE A 19 -0.87 -9.92 10.05
CA PHE A 19 -0.99 -10.89 8.96
C PHE A 19 -1.43 -12.25 9.47
N ASP A 20 -1.04 -12.66 10.67
CA ASP A 20 -1.50 -13.94 11.24
C ASP A 20 -2.99 -13.90 11.60
N GLU A 21 -3.48 -12.78 12.13
CA GLU A 21 -4.91 -12.56 12.35
C GLU A 21 -5.66 -12.43 11.02
N PHE A 22 -5.12 -11.67 10.07
CA PHE A 22 -5.72 -11.43 8.78
C PHE A 22 -5.73 -12.68 7.90
N LYS A 23 -4.70 -13.52 7.93
CA LYS A 23 -4.65 -14.80 7.21
C LYS A 23 -5.82 -15.70 7.58
N VAL A 24 -6.29 -15.69 8.83
CA VAL A 24 -7.51 -16.44 9.21
C VAL A 24 -8.70 -16.01 8.35
N TYR A 25 -8.83 -14.72 8.06
CA TYR A 25 -9.87 -14.17 7.19
C TYR A 25 -9.55 -14.36 5.70
N ALA A 26 -8.33 -14.08 5.28
CA ALA A 26 -7.91 -14.11 3.88
C ALA A 26 -7.88 -15.54 3.32
N SER A 27 -7.45 -16.54 4.10
CA SER A 27 -7.39 -17.96 3.68
C SER A 27 -8.76 -18.57 3.34
N SER A 28 -9.86 -17.91 3.75
CA SER A 28 -11.22 -18.29 3.34
C SER A 28 -11.54 -17.91 1.89
N LYS A 29 -10.70 -17.10 1.24
CA LYS A 29 -10.74 -16.78 -0.18
C LYS A 29 -9.41 -17.23 -0.80
N ASN A 30 -9.44 -17.94 -1.92
CA ASN A 30 -8.27 -18.53 -2.59
C ASN A 30 -7.23 -17.50 -3.16
N GLY A 31 -7.08 -16.31 -2.57
CA GLY A 31 -6.18 -15.25 -3.00
C GLY A 31 -4.88 -15.24 -2.18
N SER A 32 -3.75 -15.33 -2.88
CA SER A 32 -2.42 -15.13 -2.28
C SER A 32 -2.27 -13.67 -1.82
N PHE A 33 -2.24 -13.43 -0.51
CA PHE A 33 -1.95 -12.12 0.07
C PHE A 33 -0.44 -11.79 -0.01
N CYS A 34 -0.08 -10.51 0.02
CA CYS A 34 1.32 -10.09 -0.02
C CYS A 34 2.08 -10.55 1.23
N ASP A 35 3.23 -11.20 1.04
CA ASP A 35 4.12 -11.62 2.13
C ASP A 35 4.78 -10.40 2.81
N ASN A 36 4.60 -10.27 4.13
CA ASN A 36 5.15 -9.20 4.97
C ASN A 36 6.68 -9.25 5.16
N LYS A 37 7.33 -10.33 4.73
CA LYS A 37 8.80 -10.50 4.78
C LYS A 37 9.37 -10.37 6.19
N LYS A 38 8.70 -10.91 7.20
CA LYS A 38 9.09 -10.82 8.61
C LYS A 38 9.19 -9.37 9.08
N GLU A 39 8.12 -8.60 8.86
CA GLU A 39 8.02 -7.16 9.13
C GLU A 39 9.02 -6.25 8.38
N LYS A 40 9.70 -6.77 7.35
CA LYS A 40 10.68 -6.00 6.56
C LYS A 40 10.08 -5.30 5.34
N ARG A 41 8.83 -5.58 5.01
CA ARG A 41 8.15 -4.91 3.90
C ARG A 41 7.66 -3.52 4.35
N PRO A 42 8.04 -2.44 3.64
CA PRO A 42 7.44 -1.14 3.88
C PRO A 42 6.09 -1.01 3.16
N TYR A 43 5.21 -0.20 3.75
CA TYR A 43 3.88 0.09 3.24
C TYR A 43 3.67 1.61 3.14
N CYS A 44 3.05 2.07 2.06
CA CYS A 44 2.66 3.47 1.89
C CYS A 44 1.23 3.68 2.42
N TYR A 45 1.03 4.74 3.20
CA TYR A 45 -0.31 5.15 3.62
C TYR A 45 -1.05 5.91 2.51
N ALA A 46 -2.10 5.27 1.99
CA ALA A 46 -2.82 5.75 0.82
C ALA A 46 -4.03 6.65 1.15
N LEU A 47 -4.81 6.31 2.18
CA LEU A 47 -6.09 7.01 2.43
C LEU A 47 -6.60 6.86 3.86
N LYS A 48 -7.02 7.97 4.49
CA LYS A 48 -7.93 7.94 5.66
C LYS A 48 -9.36 7.98 5.17
N GLU A 49 -10.16 6.98 5.53
CA GLU A 49 -11.61 7.11 5.44
C GLU A 49 -12.20 7.71 6.72
N LYS A 50 -13.40 8.30 6.59
CA LYS A 50 -14.18 8.85 7.72
C LYS A 50 -14.40 7.81 8.84
N ASN A 51 -14.34 6.52 8.52
CA ASN A 51 -14.62 5.40 9.41
C ASN A 51 -13.39 4.85 10.16
N ARG A 52 -12.27 5.59 10.21
CA ARG A 52 -11.00 5.16 10.85
C ARG A 52 -10.38 3.90 10.23
N ILE A 53 -10.75 3.60 8.99
CA ILE A 53 -10.08 2.64 8.14
C ILE A 53 -8.96 3.37 7.41
N ILE A 54 -7.79 2.76 7.45
CA ILE A 54 -6.57 3.22 6.80
C ILE A 54 -6.19 2.18 5.77
N TRP A 55 -6.01 2.60 4.53
CA TRP A 55 -5.54 1.72 3.48
C TRP A 55 -4.02 1.83 3.33
N LEU A 56 -3.35 0.68 3.36
CA LEU A 56 -1.91 0.55 3.18
C LEU A 56 -1.62 -0.17 1.87
N ILE A 57 -0.67 0.37 1.10
CA ILE A 57 -0.20 -0.22 -0.15
C ILE A 57 1.16 -0.88 0.08
N PRO A 58 1.34 -2.19 -0.17
CA PRO A 58 2.63 -2.85 -0.10
C PRO A 58 3.61 -2.32 -1.13
N LEU A 59 4.88 -2.19 -0.74
CA LEU A 59 5.96 -1.76 -1.62
C LEU A 59 6.92 -2.90 -1.92
N SER A 60 7.51 -2.88 -3.11
CA SER A 60 8.55 -3.81 -3.54
C SER A 60 9.70 -3.06 -4.19
N ARG A 61 10.95 -3.45 -3.87
CA ARG A 61 12.15 -2.94 -4.55
C ARG A 61 12.43 -3.60 -5.91
N GLN A 62 11.68 -4.63 -6.26
CA GLN A 62 11.83 -5.34 -7.54
C GLN A 62 11.06 -4.60 -8.64
N ALA A 63 11.38 -3.32 -8.91
CA ALA A 63 10.63 -2.50 -9.86
C ALA A 63 10.50 -3.17 -11.24
N ASP A 64 11.62 -3.65 -11.79
CA ASP A 64 11.72 -4.31 -13.09
C ASP A 64 10.71 -5.46 -13.25
N LYS A 65 10.58 -6.31 -12.22
CA LYS A 65 9.62 -7.42 -12.21
C LYS A 65 8.17 -6.96 -12.38
N TYR A 66 7.83 -5.81 -11.79
CA TYR A 66 6.48 -5.27 -11.85
C TYR A 66 6.26 -4.41 -13.09
N GLU A 67 7.31 -3.85 -13.70
CA GLU A 67 7.25 -3.24 -15.04
C GLU A 67 6.83 -4.27 -16.09
N ASP A 68 7.41 -5.47 -16.05
CA ASP A 68 7.01 -6.57 -16.95
C ASP A 68 5.50 -6.88 -16.82
N LYS A 69 5.02 -6.98 -15.58
CA LYS A 69 3.60 -7.22 -15.29
C LYS A 69 2.69 -6.08 -15.76
N ILE A 70 3.13 -4.84 -15.57
CA ILE A 70 2.39 -3.65 -16.05
C ILE A 70 2.29 -3.72 -17.57
N SER A 71 3.39 -4.00 -18.27
CA SER A 71 3.40 -4.12 -19.73
C SER A 71 2.50 -5.26 -20.22
N GLU A 72 2.49 -6.40 -19.53
CA GLU A 72 1.58 -7.51 -19.83
C GLU A 72 0.09 -7.11 -19.67
N ASP A 73 -0.25 -6.43 -18.58
CA ASP A 73 -1.61 -5.95 -18.33
C ASP A 73 -2.02 -4.88 -19.34
N GLU A 74 -1.16 -3.91 -19.63
CA GLU A 74 -1.43 -2.84 -20.60
C GLU A 74 -1.61 -3.41 -22.03
N LYS A 75 -0.84 -4.41 -22.42
CA LYS A 75 -1.04 -5.12 -23.70
C LYS A 75 -2.41 -5.77 -23.78
N ARG A 76 -2.92 -6.29 -22.66
CA ARG A 76 -4.18 -7.05 -22.60
C ARG A 76 -5.40 -6.16 -22.39
N TYR A 77 -5.29 -5.14 -21.56
CA TYR A 77 -6.40 -4.35 -21.03
C TYR A 77 -6.27 -2.85 -21.31
N LYS A 78 -5.21 -2.40 -22.00
CA LYS A 78 -4.85 -1.00 -22.31
C LYS A 78 -4.40 -0.15 -21.12
N GLU A 79 -4.59 -0.64 -19.90
CA GLU A 79 -4.16 0.01 -18.67
C GLU A 79 -3.81 -1.05 -17.61
N CYS A 80 -2.93 -0.69 -16.66
CA CYS A 80 -2.68 -1.48 -15.46
C CYS A 80 -3.09 -0.69 -14.22
N ILE A 81 -4.02 -1.26 -13.44
CA ILE A 81 -4.51 -0.65 -12.18
C ILE A 81 -3.94 -1.34 -10.93
N PHE A 82 -3.29 -2.50 -11.10
CA PHE A 82 -2.83 -3.33 -9.98
C PHE A 82 -1.44 -2.92 -9.47
N TYR A 83 -0.64 -2.28 -10.31
CA TYR A 83 0.74 -1.93 -9.99
C TYR A 83 1.06 -0.53 -10.50
N HIS A 84 1.95 0.16 -9.79
CA HIS A 84 2.49 1.44 -10.21
C HIS A 84 3.98 1.52 -9.84
N ILE A 85 4.82 2.04 -10.75
CA ILE A 85 6.23 2.30 -10.45
C ILE A 85 6.37 3.73 -9.96
N GLY A 86 7.03 3.91 -8.82
CA GLY A 86 7.27 5.22 -8.24
C GLY A 86 8.58 5.31 -7.48
N MET A 87 9.05 6.54 -7.30
CA MET A 87 10.32 6.83 -6.64
C MET A 87 10.15 6.95 -5.12
N ILE A 88 10.91 6.14 -4.40
CA ILE A 88 11.13 6.28 -2.96
C ILE A 88 12.57 6.72 -2.76
N GLY A 89 12.74 8.04 -2.73
CA GLY A 89 14.01 8.73 -2.52
C GLY A 89 14.73 8.79 -3.85
N LYS A 90 15.75 7.96 -4.01
CA LYS A 90 16.46 7.76 -5.29
C LYS A 90 16.36 6.32 -5.80
N VAL A 91 15.38 5.56 -5.29
CA VAL A 91 15.21 4.15 -5.63
C VAL A 91 13.82 3.94 -6.20
N GLU A 92 13.73 3.29 -7.35
CA GLU A 92 12.48 2.86 -7.95
C GLU A 92 11.86 1.73 -7.13
N ASN A 93 10.56 1.83 -6.90
CA ASN A 93 9.79 0.83 -6.18
C ASN A 93 8.48 0.59 -6.92
N ALA A 94 8.00 -0.65 -6.84
CA ALA A 94 6.65 -1.00 -7.25
C ALA A 94 5.69 -0.85 -6.06
N PHE A 95 4.58 -0.17 -6.32
CA PHE A 95 3.41 -0.03 -5.45
C PHE A 95 2.40 -1.09 -5.86
N LEU A 96 2.11 -2.03 -4.98
CA LEU A 96 1.25 -3.18 -5.26
C LEU A 96 -0.20 -2.82 -4.89
N ILE A 97 -0.83 -1.97 -5.68
CA ILE A 97 -2.18 -1.44 -5.44
C ILE A 97 -3.20 -2.59 -5.33
N GLY A 98 -3.07 -3.62 -6.17
CA GLY A 98 -3.93 -4.81 -6.12
C GLY A 98 -3.86 -5.60 -4.81
N ASP A 99 -2.78 -5.44 -4.05
CA ASP A 99 -2.54 -6.10 -2.76
C ASP A 99 -2.76 -5.16 -1.57
N MET A 100 -3.40 -4.00 -1.78
CA MET A 100 -3.70 -3.06 -0.70
C MET A 100 -4.64 -3.68 0.34
N PHE A 101 -4.46 -3.30 1.61
CA PHE A 101 -5.28 -3.84 2.70
C PHE A 101 -5.68 -2.78 3.72
N PRO A 102 -6.83 -2.99 4.38
CA PRO A 102 -7.31 -2.09 5.42
C PRO A 102 -6.67 -2.43 6.77
N VAL A 103 -6.25 -1.40 7.49
CA VAL A 103 -5.95 -1.45 8.92
C VAL A 103 -6.91 -0.53 9.66
N THR A 104 -7.32 -0.93 10.86
CA THR A 104 -8.14 -0.07 11.71
C THR A 104 -7.27 0.66 12.70
N GLN A 105 -7.64 1.91 12.99
CA GLN A 105 -7.01 2.70 14.04
C GLN A 105 -7.03 1.99 15.42
N LYS A 106 -7.97 1.05 15.66
CA LYS A 106 -8.10 0.36 16.95
C LYS A 106 -7.01 -0.68 17.22
N LEU A 107 -6.24 -1.11 16.21
CA LEU A 107 -5.10 -2.02 16.39
C LEU A 107 -3.89 -1.36 17.12
N GLU A 108 -4.08 -0.12 17.61
CA GLU A 108 -3.10 0.90 18.01
C GLU A 108 -2.21 0.66 19.24
N LYS A 109 -2.27 -0.47 19.97
CA LYS A 109 -1.42 -0.60 21.18
C LYS A 109 -0.38 -1.70 21.19
N SER A 110 -0.45 -2.70 20.32
CA SER A 110 0.52 -3.78 20.32
C SER A 110 1.49 -3.76 19.14
N ARG A 111 1.27 -2.95 18.10
CA ARG A 111 1.94 -3.15 16.81
C ARG A 111 2.36 -1.85 16.17
N THR A 112 3.67 -1.67 16.10
CA THR A 112 4.32 -0.40 15.78
C THR A 112 4.19 -0.08 14.30
N VAL A 113 3.36 0.90 13.99
CA VAL A 113 3.41 1.65 12.74
C VAL A 113 4.57 2.63 12.86
N GLN A 114 5.81 2.13 12.73
CA GLN A 114 7.01 2.98 12.79
C GLN A 114 7.08 3.81 11.52
N ASN A 115 7.06 5.14 11.67
CA ASN A 115 7.38 6.05 10.59
C ASN A 115 8.86 5.87 10.23
N VAL A 116 9.14 5.15 9.15
CA VAL A 116 10.51 4.93 8.69
C VAL A 116 10.85 6.07 7.74
N ASN A 117 11.43 7.15 8.28
CA ASN A 117 11.86 8.35 7.55
C ASN A 117 10.82 8.87 6.55
N ALA A 118 10.03 9.87 6.97
CA ALA A 118 9.23 10.70 6.09
C ALA A 118 10.09 11.51 5.10
N GLN A 119 10.78 10.85 4.19
CA GLN A 119 11.08 11.46 2.91
C GLN A 119 9.73 11.63 2.23
N LYS A 120 9.26 12.87 2.09
CA LYS A 120 8.08 13.17 1.27
C LYS A 120 8.36 12.64 -0.12
N PHE A 121 7.76 11.52 -0.48
CA PHE A 121 7.83 11.02 -1.85
C PHE A 121 6.78 11.75 -2.66
N ARG A 122 7.23 12.37 -3.74
CA ARG A 122 6.35 12.96 -4.74
C ARG A 122 6.04 11.84 -5.73
N LEU A 123 4.85 11.25 -5.62
CA LEU A 123 4.29 10.53 -6.75
C LEU A 123 4.29 11.51 -7.91
N SER A 124 4.96 11.17 -9.00
CA SER A 124 5.22 12.10 -10.08
C SER A 124 3.91 12.62 -10.67
N GLY A 125 3.71 13.93 -10.52
CA GLY A 125 2.99 14.77 -11.48
C GLY A 125 1.47 14.73 -11.52
N GLU A 126 0.81 13.60 -11.28
CA GLU A 126 -0.64 13.49 -11.48
C GLU A 126 -1.33 12.88 -10.26
N ALA A 127 -2.49 13.44 -9.90
CA ALA A 127 -3.30 12.95 -8.81
C ALA A 127 -3.66 11.49 -9.08
N PHE A 128 -3.38 10.62 -8.11
CA PHE A 128 -3.62 9.17 -8.12
C PHE A 128 -5.09 8.76 -8.35
N PHE A 129 -5.99 9.73 -8.53
CA PHE A 129 -7.42 9.55 -8.82
C PHE A 129 -7.81 10.38 -10.05
N GLY A 130 -7.20 10.09 -11.20
CA GLY A 130 -7.66 10.57 -12.51
C GLY A 130 -9.00 9.97 -12.96
N LEU A 131 -9.89 9.62 -12.03
CA LEU A 131 -11.27 9.28 -12.37
C LEU A 131 -12.04 10.59 -12.56
N PRO A 132 -12.65 10.83 -13.73
CA PRO A 132 -13.48 12.00 -13.93
C PRO A 132 -14.67 11.91 -12.97
N ILE A 133 -14.65 12.74 -11.91
CA ILE A 133 -15.87 13.11 -11.18
C ILE A 133 -16.80 13.76 -12.20
N HIS A 134 -17.72 12.96 -12.74
CA HIS A 134 -18.87 13.48 -13.45
C HIS A 134 -19.72 14.21 -12.40
N GLY A 135 -19.51 15.52 -12.32
CA GLY A 135 -20.36 16.40 -11.53
C GLY A 135 -21.74 16.45 -12.16
N GLY A 136 -22.74 16.05 -11.38
CA GLY A 136 -24.13 16.48 -11.49
C GLY A 136 -24.48 17.33 -10.28
#